data_AF-A0A7V5NZ88-F1
#
_entry.id   AF-A0A7V5NZ88-F1
#
_cell.length_a   1.000
_cell.length_b   1.000
_cell.length_c   1.000
_cell.angle_alpha   90.00
_cell.angle_beta   90.00
_cell.angle_gamma   90.00
#
_symmetry.space_group_name_H-M   'P 1'
#
loop_
_entity.id
_entity.type
_entity.pdbx_description
1 polymer ?
#
loop_
_entity_poly.entity_id
_entity_poly.type
_entity_poly.pdbx_seq_one_letter_code
_entity_poly.pdbx_strand_id
1 'polypeptide(L)'
;LHQVIVIGHEKGHGEEFRNGGSAKPWGNEKALRYMRVAETEGIPIHFYIFTPGAYPIEDYPGAAQQIARNLYFMSKLKVPTVAFISEGGSGGAEAIGLADIRLMASRGYYSVISPEGAAAIEGKLKEGERPSRELLEFCARQLKITAEDNLRLGTIDRIVPEPPLGARRYDYQFFKRLRYEMIRATDEVILRTKSLKAFRSYALKRKSEEENPPDEFDIYVRWELSEVEIEKLLDLRSKKYRGMSRHVLGLSKRCLKDYFEKTQDVGLRLYHDLRYGLLKQGQRVIQRMIEDLSGEGAAFLKQLTEPIKSAYDLLASKPRRTRAKVVAEETALIDLPELYVSPLALEDRTVTCPNAETHGCPDIWVPDLYGEFCGVCPNCGYHFPLEYQWYLSNIFDAKSVKEFNEDIEAGNPLGFEGYDKKLALAKKRTGRNSGIITFQARIGGISLICAMLIADFRQGTVGVAEGEKFIQACDRARITKRPFLAFVHTTGGIRIHEGTLGVVQMPRCTMAVREYIDAGGLYLVVYDNNSYAGPVASFLGCSPYQFAIRSTRIGFAGPRVIRETTGEDVPPDYHSAENALRRGHIQGIWDRRELRKKLYEAFLSMGGKNLYYR
;
A
#
# COMPACT_ATOMS: atom_id res chain seq x y z
N LEU A 1 -9.65 12.23 -35.37
CA LEU A 1 -10.51 12.05 -34.17
C LEU A 1 -9.71 11.30 -33.12
N HIS A 2 -9.50 11.89 -31.93
CA HIS A 2 -8.86 11.18 -30.83
C HIS A 2 -9.84 10.18 -30.21
N GLN A 3 -9.38 8.96 -29.95
CA GLN A 3 -10.13 7.93 -29.22
C GLN A 3 -9.75 7.96 -27.74
N VAL A 4 -10.74 7.71 -26.88
CA VAL A 4 -10.57 7.65 -25.42
C VAL A 4 -11.47 6.55 -24.88
N ILE A 5 -10.97 5.80 -23.91
CA ILE A 5 -11.82 4.94 -23.07
C ILE A 5 -12.28 5.74 -21.85
N VAL A 6 -13.60 5.81 -21.65
CA VAL A 6 -14.20 6.49 -20.51
C VAL A 6 -14.62 5.44 -19.48
N ILE A 7 -14.14 5.59 -18.24
CA ILE A 7 -14.51 4.74 -17.11
C ILE A 7 -15.01 5.65 -15.99
N GLY A 8 -16.21 5.40 -15.47
CA GLY A 8 -16.76 6.25 -14.42
C GLY A 8 -17.82 5.57 -13.58
N HIS A 9 -18.13 6.21 -12.45
CA HIS A 9 -19.21 5.81 -11.57
C HIS A 9 -20.54 6.33 -12.09
N GLU A 10 -21.57 5.49 -12.03
CA GLU A 10 -22.92 5.86 -12.42
C GLU A 10 -23.70 6.35 -11.18
N LYS A 11 -24.02 7.65 -11.13
CA LYS A 11 -24.77 8.29 -10.03
C LYS A 11 -25.88 9.19 -10.61
N GLY A 12 -26.95 9.43 -9.84
CA GLY A 12 -28.11 10.25 -10.26
C GLY A 12 -29.41 9.43 -10.34
N HIS A 13 -30.36 9.81 -11.21
CA HIS A 13 -31.70 9.21 -11.30
C HIS A 13 -31.72 7.67 -11.16
N GLY A 14 -32.47 7.14 -10.19
CA GLY A 14 -32.45 5.71 -9.85
C GLY A 14 -31.24 5.32 -8.98
N GLU A 15 -30.77 6.24 -8.13
CA GLU A 15 -29.56 6.03 -7.31
C GLU A 15 -29.67 4.86 -6.34
N GLU A 16 -30.88 4.49 -5.92
CA GLU A 16 -31.15 3.30 -5.11
C GLU A 16 -30.64 2.03 -5.82
N PHE A 17 -30.96 1.87 -7.12
CA PHE A 17 -30.46 0.76 -7.94
C PHE A 17 -28.95 0.85 -8.20
N ARG A 18 -28.39 2.06 -8.13
CA ARG A 18 -26.97 2.35 -8.39
C ARG A 18 -26.13 2.48 -7.12
N ASN A 19 -26.70 2.17 -5.95
CA ASN A 19 -26.06 2.27 -4.64
C ASN A 19 -25.41 3.66 -4.38
N GLY A 20 -26.05 4.73 -4.86
CA GLY A 20 -25.54 6.10 -4.71
C GLY A 20 -24.20 6.39 -5.41
N GLY A 21 -23.81 5.56 -6.39
CA GLY A 21 -22.50 5.62 -7.06
C GLY A 21 -21.41 4.78 -6.36
N SER A 22 -21.77 4.02 -5.31
CA SER A 22 -20.84 3.12 -4.64
C SER A 22 -20.62 1.87 -5.49
N ALA A 23 -19.43 1.75 -6.08
CA ALA A 23 -19.11 0.60 -6.92
C ALA A 23 -19.06 -0.68 -6.09
N LYS A 24 -19.84 -1.69 -6.49
CA LYS A 24 -19.70 -3.07 -6.03
C LYS A 24 -18.40 -3.68 -6.58
N PRO A 25 -17.88 -4.77 -5.99
CA PRO A 25 -16.60 -5.35 -6.42
C PRO A 25 -16.55 -5.67 -7.92
N TRP A 26 -17.62 -6.23 -8.50
CA TRP A 26 -17.68 -6.49 -9.95
C TRP A 26 -17.72 -5.22 -10.82
N GLY A 27 -18.15 -4.07 -10.29
CA GLY A 27 -18.02 -2.79 -10.98
C GLY A 27 -16.56 -2.36 -11.11
N ASN A 28 -15.77 -2.57 -10.04
CA ASN A 28 -14.33 -2.34 -10.08
C ASN A 28 -13.59 -3.37 -10.95
N GLU A 29 -14.06 -4.63 -10.99
CA GLU A 29 -13.55 -5.65 -11.91
C GLU A 29 -13.82 -5.28 -13.37
N LYS A 30 -15.04 -4.81 -13.68
CA LYS A 30 -15.38 -4.27 -15.00
C LYS A 30 -14.45 -3.13 -15.39
N ALA A 31 -14.16 -2.21 -14.48
CA ALA A 31 -13.20 -1.13 -14.72
C ALA A 31 -11.82 -1.68 -15.08
N LEU A 32 -11.28 -2.64 -14.31
CA LEU A 32 -10.00 -3.30 -14.60
C LEU A 32 -9.98 -3.96 -15.98
N ARG A 33 -11.06 -4.65 -16.36
CA ARG A 33 -11.18 -5.27 -17.69
C ARG A 33 -11.04 -4.24 -18.81
N TYR A 34 -11.71 -3.09 -18.70
CA TYR A 34 -11.60 -2.03 -19.72
C TYR A 34 -10.27 -1.27 -19.67
N MET A 35 -9.62 -1.18 -18.50
CA MET A 35 -8.23 -0.68 -18.44
C MET A 35 -7.27 -1.58 -19.23
N ARG A 36 -7.45 -2.90 -19.21
CA ARG A 36 -6.66 -3.84 -20.03
C ARG A 36 -6.91 -3.67 -21.52
N VAL A 37 -8.16 -3.42 -21.91
CA VAL A 37 -8.50 -3.10 -23.31
C VAL A 37 -7.79 -1.81 -23.72
N ALA A 38 -7.86 -0.76 -22.91
CA ALA A 38 -7.19 0.50 -23.18
C ALA A 38 -5.68 0.32 -23.38
N GLU A 39 -5.04 -0.45 -22.49
CA GLU A 39 -3.61 -0.77 -22.59
C GLU A 39 -3.27 -1.56 -23.86
N THR A 40 -4.12 -2.53 -24.25
CA THR A 40 -3.91 -3.35 -25.45
C THR A 40 -4.01 -2.51 -26.73
N GLU A 41 -4.98 -1.60 -26.78
CA GLU A 41 -5.23 -0.75 -27.95
C GLU A 41 -4.36 0.53 -27.97
N GLY A 42 -3.60 0.80 -26.90
CA GLY A 42 -2.83 2.04 -26.77
C GLY A 42 -3.70 3.31 -26.63
N ILE A 43 -4.92 3.18 -26.12
CA ILE A 43 -5.90 4.27 -26.02
C ILE A 43 -5.84 4.91 -24.61
N PRO A 44 -5.72 6.25 -24.49
CA PRO A 44 -5.80 6.94 -23.20
C PRO A 44 -7.12 6.70 -22.45
N ILE A 45 -7.07 6.77 -21.11
CA ILE A 45 -8.25 6.59 -20.26
C ILE A 45 -8.63 7.90 -19.56
N HIS A 46 -9.92 8.25 -19.64
CA HIS A 46 -10.54 9.32 -18.84
C HIS A 46 -11.41 8.70 -17.75
N PHE A 47 -11.00 8.91 -16.49
CA PHE A 47 -11.74 8.47 -15.32
C PHE A 47 -12.69 9.55 -14.82
N TYR A 48 -13.92 9.16 -14.47
CA TYR A 48 -14.94 10.04 -13.89
C TYR A 48 -15.37 9.52 -12.52
N ILE A 49 -14.93 10.21 -11.47
CA ILE A 49 -15.05 9.78 -10.07
C ILE A 49 -16.22 10.51 -9.41
N PHE A 50 -17.30 9.76 -9.21
CA PHE A 50 -18.60 10.21 -8.69
C PHE A 50 -19.11 9.19 -7.67
N THR A 51 -18.37 9.01 -6.58
CA THR A 51 -18.63 7.96 -5.60
C THR A 51 -18.47 8.45 -4.17
N PRO A 52 -19.43 8.17 -3.27
CA PRO A 52 -19.28 8.44 -1.83
C PRO A 52 -18.33 7.46 -1.14
N GLY A 53 -17.96 6.37 -1.81
CA GLY A 53 -17.16 5.28 -1.25
C GLY A 53 -17.40 3.97 -1.99
N ALA A 54 -16.61 2.94 -1.70
CA ALA A 54 -16.86 1.62 -2.26
C ALA A 54 -18.05 0.95 -1.56
N TYR A 55 -18.81 0.13 -2.29
CA TYR A 55 -19.86 -0.66 -1.67
C TYR A 55 -19.23 -1.76 -0.80
N PRO A 56 -19.54 -1.85 0.50
CA PRO A 56 -18.68 -2.50 1.49
C PRO A 56 -18.91 -4.01 1.62
N ILE A 57 -19.06 -4.73 0.51
CA ILE A 57 -19.26 -6.18 0.50
C ILE A 57 -17.98 -6.95 0.23
N GLU A 58 -17.84 -8.09 0.90
CA GLU A 58 -16.71 -9.01 0.79
C GLU A 58 -17.00 -10.19 -0.14
N ASP A 59 -18.17 -10.27 -0.77
CA ASP A 59 -18.45 -11.33 -1.75
C ASP A 59 -17.46 -11.27 -2.91
N TYR A 60 -17.03 -12.44 -3.38
CA TYR A 60 -16.03 -12.54 -4.44
C TYR A 60 -16.39 -11.63 -5.62
N PRO A 61 -15.47 -10.77 -6.10
CA PRO A 61 -14.03 -10.74 -5.83
C PRO A 61 -13.56 -10.03 -4.54
N GLY A 62 -14.47 -9.48 -3.73
CA GLY A 62 -14.20 -8.71 -2.51
C GLY A 62 -13.90 -7.24 -2.79
N ALA A 63 -14.50 -6.32 -2.03
CA ALA A 63 -14.30 -4.87 -2.23
C ALA A 63 -12.83 -4.48 -2.07
N ALA A 64 -12.19 -4.86 -0.96
CA ALA A 64 -10.78 -4.52 -0.71
C ALA A 64 -9.86 -5.13 -1.79
N GLN A 65 -10.04 -6.40 -2.10
CA GLN A 65 -9.18 -7.18 -2.98
C GLN A 65 -9.29 -6.65 -4.41
N GLN A 66 -10.49 -6.27 -4.86
CA GLN A 66 -10.63 -5.70 -6.19
C GLN A 66 -10.05 -4.28 -6.29
N ILE A 67 -10.21 -3.43 -5.27
CA ILE A 67 -9.56 -2.10 -5.24
C ILE A 67 -8.03 -2.27 -5.27
N ALA A 68 -7.49 -3.22 -4.51
CA ALA A 68 -6.07 -3.52 -4.49
C ALA A 68 -5.55 -3.97 -5.86
N ARG A 69 -6.29 -4.85 -6.56
CA ARG A 69 -5.98 -5.29 -7.93
C ARG A 69 -5.99 -4.13 -8.91
N ASN A 70 -6.97 -3.24 -8.82
CA ASN A 70 -7.04 -2.06 -9.67
C ASN A 70 -5.84 -1.13 -9.44
N LEU A 71 -5.56 -0.76 -8.19
CA LEU A 71 -4.41 0.09 -7.85
C LEU A 71 -3.08 -0.51 -8.32
N TYR A 72 -2.91 -1.82 -8.13
CA TYR A 72 -1.72 -2.54 -8.57
C TYR A 72 -1.57 -2.53 -10.10
N PHE A 73 -2.66 -2.69 -10.84
CA PHE A 73 -2.64 -2.60 -12.31
C PHE A 73 -2.37 -1.18 -12.80
N MET A 74 -3.11 -0.20 -12.27
CA MET A 74 -2.99 1.23 -12.64
C MET A 74 -1.58 1.78 -12.41
N SER A 75 -0.87 1.28 -11.40
CA SER A 75 0.51 1.70 -11.12
C SER A 75 1.47 1.50 -12.31
N LYS A 76 1.21 0.53 -13.19
CA LYS A 76 2.03 0.20 -14.37
C LYS A 76 1.29 0.25 -15.70
N LEU A 77 0.10 0.86 -15.72
CA LEU A 77 -0.70 0.99 -16.92
C LEU A 77 0.03 1.77 -18.02
N LYS A 78 0.19 1.20 -19.21
CA LYS A 78 1.06 1.78 -20.25
C LYS A 78 0.46 2.95 -21.04
N VAL A 79 -0.80 3.30 -20.79
CA VAL A 79 -1.49 4.41 -21.46
C VAL A 79 -1.64 5.63 -20.55
N PRO A 80 -1.73 6.85 -21.11
CA PRO A 80 -2.03 8.05 -20.35
C PRO A 80 -3.38 7.97 -19.64
N THR A 81 -3.43 8.46 -18.41
CA THR A 81 -4.65 8.47 -17.58
C THR A 81 -4.93 9.84 -17.00
N VAL A 82 -6.17 10.29 -17.14
CA VAL A 82 -6.66 11.54 -16.54
C VAL A 82 -7.90 11.24 -15.74
N ALA A 83 -7.97 11.69 -14.49
CA ALA A 83 -9.15 11.54 -13.64
C ALA A 83 -9.82 12.89 -13.39
N PHE A 84 -11.15 12.92 -13.43
CA PHE A 84 -11.97 14.03 -12.97
C PHE A 84 -12.76 13.60 -11.72
N ILE A 85 -12.61 14.35 -10.64
CA ILE A 85 -13.25 14.09 -9.35
C ILE A 85 -14.34 15.12 -9.11
N SER A 86 -15.59 14.67 -9.02
CA SER A 86 -16.67 15.47 -8.44
C SER A 86 -16.95 14.99 -7.03
N GLU A 87 -17.02 13.69 -6.84
CA GLU A 87 -17.27 13.06 -5.55
C GLU A 87 -16.28 11.93 -5.37
N GLY A 88 -15.34 12.12 -4.44
CA GLY A 88 -14.28 11.17 -4.17
C GLY A 88 -14.32 10.67 -2.74
N GLY A 89 -14.97 9.54 -2.50
CA GLY A 89 -14.96 8.85 -1.22
C GLY A 89 -13.85 7.82 -1.08
N SER A 90 -12.81 8.14 -0.30
CA SER A 90 -11.84 7.20 0.27
C SER A 90 -11.25 6.20 -0.75
N GLY A 91 -11.12 4.93 -0.37
CA GLY A 91 -10.65 3.86 -1.25
C GLY A 91 -11.55 3.59 -2.47
N GLY A 92 -12.83 3.95 -2.43
CA GLY A 92 -13.73 3.82 -3.58
C GLY A 92 -13.33 4.77 -4.72
N ALA A 93 -12.93 5.99 -4.38
CA ALA A 93 -12.37 6.93 -5.34
C ALA A 93 -11.03 6.44 -5.91
N GLU A 94 -10.13 5.96 -5.05
CA GLU A 94 -8.81 5.47 -5.47
C GLU A 94 -8.88 4.20 -6.34
N ALA A 95 -9.98 3.42 -6.30
CA ALA A 95 -10.20 2.25 -7.14
C ALA A 95 -10.07 2.51 -8.65
N ILE A 96 -10.32 3.76 -9.09
CA ILE A 96 -10.06 4.25 -10.45
C ILE A 96 -9.36 5.62 -10.42
N GLY A 97 -8.76 5.99 -9.28
CA GLY A 97 -8.25 7.34 -9.01
C GLY A 97 -6.75 7.52 -9.23
N LEU A 98 -5.98 6.44 -9.36
CA LEU A 98 -4.56 6.51 -9.68
C LEU A 98 -4.37 7.00 -11.13
N ALA A 99 -4.06 8.27 -11.32
CA ALA A 99 -4.00 8.92 -12.64
C ALA A 99 -2.81 9.88 -12.78
N ASP A 100 -2.34 10.05 -14.02
CA ASP A 100 -1.21 10.94 -14.36
C ASP A 100 -1.55 12.41 -14.10
N ILE A 101 -2.80 12.80 -14.33
CA ILE A 101 -3.38 14.09 -13.91
C ILE A 101 -4.74 13.86 -13.23
N ARG A 102 -4.96 14.53 -12.10
CA ARG A 102 -6.20 14.57 -11.32
C ARG A 102 -6.79 15.96 -11.37
N LEU A 103 -7.93 16.08 -12.04
CA LEU A 103 -8.78 17.25 -12.06
C LEU A 103 -9.87 17.09 -11.00
N MET A 104 -10.35 18.19 -10.43
CA MET A 104 -11.44 18.18 -9.46
C MET A 104 -12.43 19.30 -9.73
N ALA A 105 -13.72 19.02 -9.62
CA ALA A 105 -14.78 20.01 -9.72
C ALA A 105 -14.68 21.01 -8.55
N SER A 106 -14.88 22.30 -8.78
CA SER A 106 -14.68 23.33 -7.73
C SER A 106 -15.64 23.18 -6.54
N ARG A 107 -16.81 22.56 -6.71
CA ARG A 107 -17.77 22.26 -5.64
C ARG A 107 -17.76 20.79 -5.25
N GLY A 108 -16.89 20.00 -5.87
CA GLY A 108 -16.69 18.61 -5.52
C GLY A 108 -15.99 18.44 -4.19
N TYR A 109 -15.97 17.21 -3.69
CA TYR A 109 -15.17 16.83 -2.53
C TYR A 109 -14.29 15.63 -2.82
N TYR A 110 -13.14 15.58 -2.15
CA TYR A 110 -12.29 14.41 -2.08
C TYR A 110 -11.92 14.20 -0.61
N SER A 111 -12.27 13.03 -0.06
CA SER A 111 -12.20 12.79 1.38
C SER A 111 -11.75 11.37 1.73
N VAL A 112 -11.23 11.21 2.94
CA VAL A 112 -10.86 9.90 3.52
C VAL A 112 -12.03 9.14 4.11
N ILE A 113 -13.04 9.87 4.54
CA ILE A 113 -14.26 9.41 5.18
C ILE A 113 -15.29 10.52 5.04
N SER A 114 -16.58 10.19 5.12
CA SER A 114 -17.62 11.20 5.23
C SER A 114 -17.50 11.98 6.56
N PRO A 115 -17.92 13.25 6.61
CA PRO A 115 -17.99 14.00 7.87
C PRO A 115 -18.79 13.28 8.96
N GLU A 116 -19.86 12.57 8.58
CA GLU A 116 -20.70 11.77 9.47
C GLU A 116 -19.91 10.61 10.07
N GLY A 117 -19.14 9.89 9.24
CA GLY A 117 -18.29 8.79 9.70
C GLY A 117 -17.15 9.29 10.60
N ALA A 118 -16.55 10.43 10.27
CA ALA A 118 -15.56 11.06 11.14
C ALA A 118 -16.16 11.47 12.49
N ALA A 119 -17.34 12.09 12.49
CA ALA A 119 -18.03 12.48 13.71
C ALA A 119 -18.42 11.27 14.58
N ALA A 120 -18.81 10.15 13.96
CA ALA A 120 -19.09 8.90 14.67
C ALA A 120 -17.83 8.35 15.38
N ILE A 121 -16.67 8.40 14.72
CA ILE A 121 -15.39 7.97 15.29
C ILE A 121 -14.93 8.92 16.40
N GLU A 122 -14.98 10.23 16.15
CA GLU A 122 -14.51 11.25 17.09
C GLU A 122 -15.39 11.34 18.34
N GLY A 123 -16.70 11.24 18.15
CA GLY A 123 -17.69 11.18 19.22
C GLY A 123 -17.76 9.84 19.95
N LYS A 124 -17.04 8.80 19.46
CA LYS A 124 -17.15 7.41 19.94
C LYS A 124 -18.59 6.93 20.04
N LEU A 125 -19.40 7.31 19.05
CA LEU A 125 -20.83 7.03 19.06
C LEU A 125 -21.05 5.53 19.05
N LYS A 126 -22.07 5.07 19.77
CA LYS A 126 -22.56 3.70 19.66
C LYS A 126 -23.45 3.56 18.43
N GLU A 127 -23.86 2.33 18.18
CA GLU A 127 -24.79 2.05 17.11
C GLU A 127 -26.14 2.72 17.34
N GLY A 128 -26.74 3.30 16.29
CA GLY A 128 -28.01 4.03 16.36
C GLY A 128 -27.89 5.49 16.86
N GLU A 129 -26.76 5.88 17.44
CA GLU A 129 -26.51 7.26 17.88
C GLU A 129 -26.15 8.16 16.69
N ARG A 130 -26.71 9.37 16.66
CA ARG A 130 -26.39 10.38 15.65
C ARG A 130 -25.42 11.41 16.20
N PRO A 131 -24.44 11.88 15.41
CA PRO A 131 -23.55 12.95 15.84
C PRO A 131 -24.32 14.25 16.06
N SER A 132 -23.88 15.06 17.02
CA SER A 132 -24.38 16.42 17.14
C SER A 132 -24.02 17.22 15.88
N ARG A 133 -24.88 18.17 15.54
CA ARG A 133 -24.65 19.05 14.37
C ARG A 133 -23.32 19.79 14.48
N GLU A 134 -22.97 20.25 15.68
CA GLU A 134 -21.71 20.94 15.96
C GLU A 134 -20.50 20.04 15.68
N LEU A 135 -20.54 18.77 16.10
CA LEU A 135 -19.46 17.81 15.85
C LEU A 135 -19.34 17.48 14.37
N LEU A 136 -20.47 17.38 13.66
CA LEU A 136 -20.49 17.16 12.21
C LEU A 136 -19.87 18.33 11.45
N GLU A 137 -20.29 19.56 11.75
CA GLU A 137 -19.75 20.79 11.14
C GLU A 137 -18.27 20.99 11.50
N PHE A 138 -17.87 20.60 12.71
CA PHE A 138 -16.47 20.55 13.11
C PHE A 138 -15.69 19.56 12.23
N CYS A 139 -16.12 18.30 12.13
CA CYS A 139 -15.42 17.29 11.33
C CYS A 139 -15.34 17.68 9.85
N ALA A 140 -16.42 18.19 9.27
CA ALA A 140 -16.45 18.65 7.87
C ALA A 140 -15.37 19.71 7.58
N ARG A 141 -15.15 20.67 8.50
CA ARG A 141 -14.11 21.71 8.35
C ARG A 141 -12.70 21.20 8.58
N GLN A 142 -12.53 20.21 9.47
CA GLN A 142 -11.22 19.69 9.86
C GLN A 142 -10.66 18.67 8.84
N LEU A 143 -11.53 17.96 8.10
CA LEU A 143 -11.12 16.95 7.12
C LEU A 143 -10.50 17.51 5.82
N LYS A 144 -10.62 18.83 5.57
CA LYS A 144 -10.04 19.53 4.41
C LYS A 144 -10.41 18.89 3.06
N ILE A 145 -11.72 18.76 2.81
CA ILE A 145 -12.25 17.96 1.70
C ILE A 145 -12.50 18.73 0.40
N THR A 146 -12.37 20.06 0.38
CA THR A 146 -12.72 20.87 -0.79
C THR A 146 -11.68 20.77 -1.91
N ALA A 147 -12.00 21.29 -3.10
CA ALA A 147 -11.08 21.35 -4.22
C ALA A 147 -9.82 22.19 -3.90
N GLU A 148 -9.98 23.33 -3.23
CA GLU A 148 -8.89 24.23 -2.84
C GLU A 148 -8.01 23.62 -1.75
N ASP A 149 -8.61 22.87 -0.82
CA ASP A 149 -7.86 22.09 0.16
C ASP A 149 -7.00 21.03 -0.54
N ASN A 150 -7.61 20.21 -1.39
CA ASN A 150 -6.90 19.13 -2.10
C ASN A 150 -5.82 19.64 -3.06
N LEU A 151 -6.03 20.80 -3.70
CA LEU A 151 -5.01 21.44 -4.53
C LEU A 151 -3.81 21.87 -3.68
N ARG A 152 -4.05 22.48 -2.51
CA ARG A 152 -2.97 22.89 -1.58
C ARG A 152 -2.22 21.69 -1.00
N LEU A 153 -2.91 20.59 -0.73
CA LEU A 153 -2.31 19.35 -0.25
C LEU A 153 -1.53 18.59 -1.35
N GLY A 154 -1.72 18.97 -2.62
CA GLY A 154 -1.09 18.32 -3.77
C GLY A 154 -1.66 16.92 -4.06
N THR A 155 -2.90 16.64 -3.64
CA THR A 155 -3.61 15.39 -3.92
C THR A 155 -4.37 15.43 -5.26
N ILE A 156 -4.59 16.63 -5.80
CA ILE A 156 -5.07 16.91 -7.16
C ILE A 156 -4.13 17.88 -7.87
N ASP A 157 -4.24 17.97 -9.19
CA ASP A 157 -3.38 18.80 -10.04
C ASP A 157 -4.07 20.11 -10.49
N ARG A 158 -5.41 20.13 -10.65
CA ARG A 158 -6.15 21.30 -11.13
C ARG A 158 -7.62 21.27 -10.73
N ILE A 159 -8.19 22.46 -10.55
CA ILE A 159 -9.62 22.66 -10.28
C ILE A 159 -10.33 23.06 -11.58
N VAL A 160 -11.49 22.45 -11.84
CA VAL A 160 -12.41 22.81 -12.93
C VAL A 160 -13.59 23.58 -12.32
N PRO A 161 -13.73 24.88 -12.63
CA PRO A 161 -14.83 25.69 -12.12
C PRO A 161 -16.21 25.19 -12.54
N GLU A 162 -17.11 25.14 -11.57
CA GLU A 162 -18.52 24.79 -11.76
C GLU A 162 -19.43 26.01 -11.64
N PRO A 163 -20.65 25.94 -12.22
CA PRO A 163 -21.70 26.92 -11.98
C PRO A 163 -22.00 27.10 -10.47
N PRO A 164 -22.58 28.24 -10.06
CA PRO A 164 -22.86 28.53 -8.65
C PRO A 164 -23.66 27.47 -7.89
N LEU A 165 -24.51 26.70 -8.58
CA LEU A 165 -25.35 25.66 -8.00
C LEU A 165 -24.88 24.24 -8.33
N GLY A 166 -23.63 24.08 -8.78
CA GLY A 166 -23.12 22.83 -9.35
C GLY A 166 -23.58 22.63 -10.79
N ALA A 167 -22.83 21.80 -11.53
CA ALA A 167 -23.15 21.55 -12.94
C ALA A 167 -24.41 20.70 -13.12
N ARG A 168 -25.30 21.15 -14.02
CA ARG A 168 -26.53 20.47 -14.45
C ARG A 168 -26.43 20.06 -15.92
N ARG A 169 -27.32 19.16 -16.35
CA ARG A 169 -27.35 18.61 -17.73
C ARG A 169 -27.36 19.64 -18.86
N TYR A 170 -27.85 20.85 -18.59
CA TYR A 170 -27.98 21.94 -19.56
C TYR A 170 -26.87 23.01 -19.45
N ASP A 171 -25.90 22.82 -18.55
CA ASP A 171 -24.74 23.69 -18.44
C ASP A 171 -23.70 23.33 -19.52
N TYR A 172 -24.06 23.52 -20.78
CA TYR A 172 -23.25 23.14 -21.94
C TYR A 172 -21.85 23.76 -21.91
N GLN A 173 -21.72 24.98 -21.38
CA GLN A 173 -20.44 25.67 -21.23
C GLN A 173 -19.52 24.94 -20.24
N PHE A 174 -20.07 24.41 -19.14
CA PHE A 174 -19.30 23.60 -18.20
C PHE A 174 -18.80 22.32 -18.86
N PHE A 175 -19.66 21.57 -19.56
CA PHE A 175 -19.23 20.33 -20.22
C PHE A 175 -18.25 20.56 -21.36
N LYS A 176 -18.39 21.68 -22.10
CA LYS A 176 -17.42 22.11 -23.09
C LYS A 176 -16.05 22.37 -22.44
N ARG A 177 -16.03 23.12 -21.33
CA ARG A 177 -14.81 23.35 -20.54
C ARG A 177 -14.23 22.06 -19.97
N LEU A 178 -15.05 21.18 -19.41
CA LEU A 178 -14.61 19.91 -18.85
C LEU A 178 -13.96 19.03 -19.94
N ARG A 179 -14.60 18.90 -21.09
CA ARG A 179 -14.03 18.19 -22.25
C ARG A 179 -12.70 18.79 -22.66
N TYR A 180 -12.62 20.13 -22.73
CA TYR A 180 -11.38 20.85 -23.04
C TYR A 180 -10.28 20.54 -22.02
N GLU A 181 -10.58 20.60 -20.72
CA GLU A 181 -9.62 20.35 -19.65
C GLU A 181 -9.14 18.89 -19.62
N MET A 182 -10.01 17.92 -19.89
CA MET A 182 -9.64 16.50 -19.99
C MET A 182 -8.69 16.24 -21.17
N ILE A 183 -8.96 16.85 -22.33
CA ILE A 183 -8.09 16.75 -23.52
C ILE A 183 -6.76 17.46 -23.26
N ARG A 184 -6.80 18.69 -22.73
CA ARG A 184 -5.60 19.46 -22.34
C ARG A 184 -4.72 18.68 -21.39
N ALA A 185 -5.29 18.06 -20.36
CA ALA A 185 -4.56 17.21 -19.42
C ALA A 185 -3.92 16.00 -20.12
N THR A 186 -4.63 15.37 -21.06
CA THR A 186 -4.09 14.24 -21.84
C THR A 186 -2.90 14.68 -22.68
N ASP A 187 -3.03 15.81 -23.39
CA ASP A 187 -1.94 16.42 -24.16
C ASP A 187 -0.73 16.74 -23.29
N GLU A 188 -0.93 17.27 -22.07
CA GLU A 188 0.15 17.56 -21.13
C GLU A 188 0.91 16.30 -20.71
N VAL A 189 0.20 15.21 -20.40
CA VAL A 189 0.82 13.94 -20.02
C VAL A 189 1.69 13.44 -21.17
N ILE A 190 1.17 13.45 -22.39
CA ILE A 190 1.86 12.96 -23.58
C ILE A 190 3.06 13.86 -23.93
N LEU A 191 2.91 15.18 -23.92
CA LEU A 191 4.02 16.07 -24.25
C LEU A 191 5.17 15.98 -23.24
N ARG A 192 4.87 15.70 -21.96
CA ARG A 192 5.91 15.42 -20.93
C ARG A 192 6.72 14.17 -21.26
N THR A 193 6.12 13.15 -21.87
CA THR A 193 6.84 11.94 -22.32
C THR A 193 7.64 12.22 -23.59
N LYS A 194 7.07 12.89 -24.60
CA LYS A 194 7.74 13.14 -25.90
C LYS A 194 8.89 14.16 -25.82
N SER A 195 8.63 15.39 -25.37
CA SER A 195 9.64 16.47 -25.37
C SER A 195 9.30 17.57 -24.37
N LEU A 196 10.24 17.82 -23.44
CA LEU A 196 10.12 18.90 -22.46
C LEU A 196 10.08 20.30 -23.10
N LYS A 197 10.75 20.49 -24.25
CA LYS A 197 10.70 21.77 -25.00
C LYS A 197 9.32 21.98 -25.62
N ALA A 198 8.76 20.93 -26.24
CA ALA A 198 7.41 20.98 -26.80
C ALA A 198 6.35 21.20 -25.71
N PHE A 199 6.48 20.52 -24.56
CA PHE A 199 5.64 20.76 -23.39
C PHE A 199 5.74 22.21 -22.88
N ARG A 200 6.96 22.75 -22.73
CA ARG A 200 7.14 24.15 -22.27
C ARG A 200 6.55 25.16 -23.25
N SER A 201 6.76 24.97 -24.55
CA SER A 201 6.18 25.82 -25.59
C SER A 201 4.65 25.75 -25.59
N TYR A 202 4.09 24.55 -25.49
CA TYR A 202 2.65 24.32 -25.39
C TYR A 202 2.06 24.97 -24.12
N ALA A 203 2.70 24.80 -22.96
CA ALA A 203 2.26 25.39 -21.70
C ALA A 203 2.29 26.92 -21.74
N LEU A 204 3.32 27.52 -22.36
CA LEU A 204 3.42 28.97 -22.54
C LEU A 204 2.33 29.51 -23.46
N LYS A 205 2.08 28.84 -24.59
CA LYS A 205 1.04 29.23 -25.56
C LYS A 205 -0.37 29.16 -24.97
N ARG A 206 -0.63 28.22 -24.04
CA ARG A 206 -1.95 28.04 -23.43
C ARG A 206 -2.19 28.83 -22.14
N LYS A 207 -1.15 29.37 -21.51
CA LYS A 207 -1.32 30.24 -20.33
C LYS A 207 -2.04 31.55 -20.67
N SER A 208 -2.03 31.97 -21.93
CA SER A 208 -2.82 33.12 -22.44
C SER A 208 -4.29 32.80 -22.75
N GLU A 209 -4.69 31.52 -22.77
CA GLU A 209 -6.03 31.06 -23.18
C GLU A 209 -6.90 30.59 -21.99
N GLU A 210 -6.47 30.84 -20.74
CA GLU A 210 -7.13 30.32 -19.53
C GLU A 210 -8.48 30.99 -19.19
N GLU A 211 -8.77 32.18 -19.73
CA GLU A 211 -9.99 32.94 -19.41
C GLU A 211 -11.21 32.50 -20.23
N ASN A 212 -11.02 32.05 -21.48
CA ASN A 212 -12.10 31.52 -22.33
C ASN A 212 -11.58 30.34 -23.16
N PRO A 213 -12.07 29.10 -22.93
CA PRO A 213 -11.63 27.95 -23.70
C PRO A 213 -12.04 28.15 -25.17
N PRO A 214 -11.11 28.01 -26.13
CA PRO A 214 -11.40 28.22 -27.54
C PRO A 214 -12.48 27.27 -28.05
N ASP A 215 -13.22 27.72 -29.08
CA ASP A 215 -14.29 26.92 -29.69
C ASP A 215 -13.74 25.68 -30.43
N GLU A 216 -12.48 25.72 -30.88
CA GLU A 216 -11.80 24.66 -31.62
C GLU A 216 -10.48 24.23 -30.97
N PHE A 217 -10.11 22.96 -31.17
CA PHE A 217 -8.82 22.41 -30.74
C PHE A 217 -7.74 22.72 -31.79
N ASP A 218 -7.14 23.91 -31.72
CA ASP A 218 -6.18 24.39 -32.73
C ASP A 218 -4.85 23.64 -32.79
N ILE A 219 -4.57 22.76 -31.82
CA ILE A 219 -3.31 22.01 -31.73
C ILE A 219 -3.61 20.52 -31.70
N TYR A 220 -3.24 19.83 -32.77
CA TYR A 220 -3.31 18.38 -32.85
C TYR A 220 -2.07 17.73 -32.21
N VAL A 221 -2.25 17.05 -31.09
CA VAL A 221 -1.19 16.27 -30.42
C VAL A 221 -1.41 14.79 -30.71
N ARG A 222 -0.47 14.11 -31.39
CA ARG A 222 -0.58 12.67 -31.62
C ARG A 222 -0.40 11.90 -30.31
N TRP A 223 -1.41 11.11 -29.93
CA TRP A 223 -1.47 10.43 -28.63
C TRP A 223 -0.80 9.06 -28.55
N GLU A 224 -0.32 8.54 -29.68
CA GLU A 224 0.47 7.32 -29.70
C GLU A 224 1.82 7.52 -29.00
N LEU A 225 2.20 6.56 -28.15
CA LEU A 225 3.47 6.53 -27.45
C LEU A 225 4.31 5.36 -27.98
N SER A 226 5.60 5.61 -28.21
CA SER A 226 6.62 4.58 -28.40
C SER A 226 6.97 3.90 -27.07
N GLU A 227 7.60 2.73 -27.11
CA GLU A 227 8.04 2.00 -25.89
C GLU A 227 8.90 2.87 -24.95
N VAL A 228 9.81 3.68 -25.49
CA VAL A 228 10.65 4.60 -24.69
C VAL A 228 9.80 5.68 -24.02
N GLU A 229 8.77 6.18 -24.70
CA GLU A 229 7.85 7.19 -24.15
C GLU A 229 6.91 6.56 -23.10
N ILE A 230 6.54 5.29 -23.24
CA ILE A 230 5.80 4.51 -22.24
C ILE A 230 6.65 4.33 -20.99
N GLU A 231 7.93 3.93 -21.10
CA GLU A 231 8.82 3.82 -19.95
C GLU A 231 8.93 5.15 -19.19
N LYS A 232 9.03 6.26 -19.93
CA LYS A 232 9.05 7.61 -19.35
C LYS A 232 7.72 7.99 -18.71
N LEU A 233 6.58 7.59 -19.27
CA LEU A 233 5.26 7.75 -18.64
C LEU A 233 5.23 7.08 -17.27
N LEU A 234 5.66 5.82 -17.21
CA LEU A 234 5.69 5.02 -15.98
C LEU A 234 6.63 5.63 -14.93
N ASP A 235 7.80 6.14 -15.34
CA ASP A 235 8.74 6.84 -14.46
C ASP A 235 8.16 8.15 -13.92
N LEU A 236 7.50 8.96 -14.77
CA LEU A 236 6.83 10.19 -14.34
C LEU A 236 5.70 9.90 -13.35
N ARG A 237 4.89 8.87 -13.59
CA ARG A 237 3.83 8.44 -12.69
C ARG A 237 4.37 7.96 -11.35
N SER A 238 5.40 7.12 -11.38
CA SER A 238 6.11 6.70 -10.16
C SER A 238 6.59 7.92 -9.38
N LYS A 239 7.34 8.84 -10.01
CA LYS A 239 7.84 10.07 -9.37
C LYS A 239 6.73 10.90 -8.74
N LYS A 240 5.58 11.06 -9.42
CA LYS A 240 4.41 11.78 -8.91
C LYS A 240 3.92 11.17 -7.60
N TYR A 241 3.58 9.89 -7.60
CA TYR A 241 3.00 9.24 -6.42
C TYR A 241 4.04 9.10 -5.30
N ARG A 242 5.25 8.64 -5.62
CA ARG A 242 6.35 8.52 -4.65
C ARG A 242 6.66 9.85 -3.96
N GLY A 243 6.56 10.97 -4.70
CA GLY A 243 6.76 12.34 -4.21
C GLY A 243 5.60 12.92 -3.40
N MET A 244 4.37 12.45 -3.61
CA MET A 244 3.16 12.95 -2.94
C MET A 244 3.31 12.87 -1.42
N SER A 245 2.77 13.83 -0.67
CA SER A 245 2.82 13.91 0.81
C SER A 245 4.22 13.98 1.46
N ARG A 246 5.34 13.84 0.74
CA ARG A 246 6.71 13.91 1.34
C ARG A 246 7.03 15.28 1.96
N HIS A 247 6.45 16.34 1.40
CA HIS A 247 6.65 17.71 1.89
C HIS A 247 6.15 17.89 3.34
N VAL A 248 5.15 17.11 3.76
CA VAL A 248 4.58 17.12 5.11
C VAL A 248 5.59 16.66 6.16
N LEU A 249 6.38 15.65 5.85
CA LEU A 249 7.34 15.07 6.80
C LEU A 249 8.59 15.94 7.01
N GLY A 250 8.69 17.09 6.34
CA GLY A 250 9.86 17.96 6.42
C GLY A 250 11.15 17.34 5.85
N LEU A 251 11.06 16.16 5.20
CA LEU A 251 12.19 15.42 4.64
C LEU A 251 12.93 16.21 3.56
N SER A 252 12.26 17.16 2.89
CA SER A 252 12.90 18.08 1.92
C SER A 252 13.99 18.97 2.54
N LYS A 253 14.06 19.10 3.88
CA LYS A 253 15.06 19.93 4.57
C LYS A 253 16.23 19.12 5.16
N ARG A 254 16.23 17.79 5.08
CA ARG A 254 17.29 16.91 5.61
C ARG A 254 18.39 16.63 4.58
N CYS A 255 19.01 17.68 4.05
CA CYS A 255 19.90 17.59 2.88
C CYS A 255 21.17 16.73 3.11
N LEU A 256 21.71 16.70 4.34
CA LEU A 256 22.97 16.00 4.63
C LEU A 256 22.77 14.51 4.95
N LYS A 257 21.79 14.16 5.79
CA LYS A 257 21.52 12.76 6.17
C LYS A 257 21.01 11.95 4.97
N ASP A 258 20.07 12.51 4.21
CA ASP A 258 19.54 11.89 2.97
C ASP A 258 20.64 11.70 1.91
N TYR A 259 21.66 12.57 1.88
CA TYR A 259 22.81 12.42 0.98
C TYR A 259 23.72 11.26 1.41
N PHE A 260 24.01 11.13 2.70
CA PHE A 260 24.76 9.98 3.25
C PHE A 260 24.00 8.66 3.05
N GLU A 261 22.69 8.62 3.31
CA GLU A 261 21.85 7.44 3.06
C GLU A 261 21.80 7.10 1.56
N LYS A 262 21.67 8.09 0.67
CA LYS A 262 21.72 7.87 -0.78
C LYS A 262 23.08 7.36 -1.27
N THR A 263 24.18 7.88 -0.74
CA THR A 263 25.52 7.41 -1.13
C THR A 263 25.79 6.00 -0.60
N GLN A 264 25.31 5.68 0.60
CA GLN A 264 25.34 4.33 1.16
C GLN A 264 24.46 3.37 0.36
N ASP A 265 23.27 3.79 -0.05
CA ASP A 265 22.37 3.05 -0.93
C ASP A 265 23.01 2.79 -2.30
N VAL A 266 23.71 3.77 -2.88
CA VAL A 266 24.44 3.58 -4.13
C VAL A 266 25.56 2.56 -3.95
N GLY A 267 26.32 2.63 -2.85
CA GLY A 267 27.34 1.64 -2.51
C GLY A 267 26.75 0.23 -2.30
N LEU A 268 25.62 0.13 -1.60
CA LEU A 268 24.88 -1.12 -1.39
C LEU A 268 24.32 -1.68 -2.70
N ARG A 269 23.75 -0.84 -3.56
CA ARG A 269 23.29 -1.22 -4.90
C ARG A 269 24.44 -1.74 -5.73
N LEU A 270 25.54 -0.99 -5.86
CA LEU A 270 26.74 -1.42 -6.57
C LEU A 270 27.27 -2.74 -6.00
N TYR A 271 27.36 -2.87 -4.68
CA TYR A 271 27.80 -4.10 -4.04
C TYR A 271 26.89 -5.29 -4.36
N HIS A 272 25.57 -5.13 -4.25
CA HIS A 272 24.61 -6.19 -4.52
C HIS A 272 24.42 -6.45 -6.02
N ASP A 273 24.61 -5.46 -6.88
CA ASP A 273 24.59 -5.60 -8.33
C ASP A 273 25.86 -6.29 -8.83
N LEU A 274 27.03 -5.96 -8.29
CA LEU A 274 28.27 -6.70 -8.56
C LEU A 274 28.16 -8.13 -8.03
N ARG A 275 27.81 -8.29 -6.75
CA ARG A 275 27.72 -9.60 -6.11
C ARG A 275 26.71 -10.49 -6.80
N TYR A 276 25.45 -10.07 -6.93
CA TYR A 276 24.41 -10.92 -7.52
C TYR A 276 24.39 -10.88 -9.05
N GLY A 277 24.81 -9.79 -9.71
CA GLY A 277 24.86 -9.70 -11.16
C GLY A 277 25.96 -10.59 -11.76
N LEU A 278 27.20 -10.47 -11.27
CA LEU A 278 28.33 -11.29 -11.76
C LEU A 278 28.16 -12.76 -11.37
N LEU A 279 27.74 -13.05 -10.14
CA LEU A 279 27.53 -14.45 -9.71
C LEU A 279 26.39 -15.12 -10.47
N LYS A 280 25.27 -14.43 -10.74
CA LYS A 280 24.09 -15.04 -11.37
C LYS A 280 24.23 -15.18 -12.89
N GLN A 281 24.94 -14.27 -13.58
CA GLN A 281 25.33 -14.49 -14.98
C GLN A 281 26.32 -15.65 -15.10
N GLY A 282 27.36 -15.69 -14.25
CA GLY A 282 28.33 -16.79 -14.24
C GLY A 282 27.68 -18.15 -13.94
N GLN A 283 26.86 -18.24 -12.90
CA GLN A 283 26.17 -19.48 -12.53
C GLN A 283 25.15 -19.94 -13.58
N ARG A 284 24.39 -19.04 -14.21
CA ARG A 284 23.41 -19.43 -15.25
C ARG A 284 24.08 -19.92 -16.53
N VAL A 285 25.22 -19.33 -16.91
CA VAL A 285 26.01 -19.81 -18.06
C VAL A 285 26.58 -21.18 -17.75
N ILE A 286 27.16 -21.36 -16.56
CA ILE A 286 27.71 -22.65 -16.12
C ILE A 286 26.61 -23.72 -16.01
N GLN A 287 25.44 -23.37 -15.45
CA GLN A 287 24.35 -24.32 -15.26
C GLN A 287 23.64 -24.68 -16.58
N ARG A 288 23.48 -23.73 -17.52
CA ARG A 288 23.04 -24.06 -18.89
C ARG A 288 24.06 -24.93 -19.62
N MET A 289 25.35 -24.60 -19.51
CA MET A 289 26.41 -25.45 -20.08
C MET A 289 26.40 -26.86 -19.49
N ILE A 290 26.06 -27.04 -18.21
CA ILE A 290 25.94 -28.36 -17.56
C ILE A 290 24.63 -29.07 -17.92
N GLU A 291 23.50 -28.36 -18.03
CA GLU A 291 22.20 -28.95 -18.42
C GLU A 291 22.15 -29.34 -19.90
N ASP A 292 22.86 -28.62 -20.79
CA ASP A 292 23.04 -28.98 -22.20
C ASP A 292 23.99 -30.20 -22.38
N LEU A 293 24.58 -30.70 -21.29
CA LEU A 293 25.64 -31.72 -21.25
C LEU A 293 25.10 -33.13 -20.99
N SER A 294 23.96 -33.48 -21.61
CA SER A 294 23.44 -34.85 -21.69
C SER A 294 23.94 -35.63 -22.92
N GLY A 295 25.13 -35.28 -23.42
CA GLY A 295 25.83 -35.99 -24.50
C GLY A 295 27.36 -35.82 -24.43
N GLU A 296 28.06 -36.92 -24.13
CA GLU A 296 29.45 -37.29 -24.46
C GLU A 296 30.64 -36.30 -24.31
N GLY A 297 30.48 -35.12 -23.68
CA GLY A 297 31.54 -34.09 -23.59
C GLY A 297 32.27 -33.93 -22.25
N ALA A 298 32.09 -34.80 -21.25
CA ALA A 298 32.45 -34.52 -19.86
C ALA A 298 33.96 -34.35 -19.57
N ALA A 299 34.85 -34.95 -20.36
CA ALA A 299 36.29 -34.91 -20.11
C ALA A 299 36.98 -33.64 -20.68
N PHE A 300 36.49 -33.12 -21.81
CA PHE A 300 37.12 -32.00 -22.52
C PHE A 300 36.83 -30.64 -21.84
N LEU A 301 35.68 -30.51 -21.17
CA LEU A 301 35.32 -29.26 -20.46
C LEU A 301 36.02 -29.08 -19.11
N LYS A 302 36.59 -30.13 -18.51
CA LYS A 302 37.30 -30.00 -17.22
C LYS A 302 38.53 -29.08 -17.33
N GLN A 303 39.25 -29.17 -18.45
CA GLN A 303 40.38 -28.28 -18.74
C GLN A 303 39.96 -26.84 -19.06
N LEU A 304 38.79 -26.64 -19.67
CA LEU A 304 38.28 -25.30 -20.03
C LEU A 304 37.61 -24.59 -18.84
N THR A 305 37.05 -25.33 -17.89
CA THR A 305 36.36 -24.78 -16.72
C THR A 305 37.27 -24.60 -15.51
N GLU A 306 38.42 -25.28 -15.45
CA GLU A 306 39.45 -25.07 -14.41
C GLU A 306 39.94 -23.62 -14.26
N PRO A 307 40.28 -22.87 -15.34
CA PRO A 307 40.70 -21.48 -15.20
C PRO A 307 39.58 -20.56 -14.73
N ILE A 308 38.33 -20.84 -15.12
CA ILE A 308 37.14 -20.06 -14.70
C ILE A 308 36.80 -20.38 -13.23
N LYS A 309 36.91 -21.65 -12.83
CA LYS A 309 36.70 -22.11 -11.45
C LYS A 309 37.81 -21.61 -10.52
N SER A 310 39.05 -21.58 -11.00
CA SER A 310 40.18 -20.97 -10.29
C SER A 310 40.00 -19.45 -10.13
N ALA A 311 39.56 -18.73 -11.19
CA ALA A 311 39.22 -17.31 -11.10
C ALA A 311 38.02 -17.06 -10.17
N TYR A 312 37.03 -17.96 -10.17
CA TYR A 312 35.90 -17.97 -9.25
C TYR A 312 36.35 -18.19 -7.81
N ASP A 313 37.23 -19.17 -7.55
CA ASP A 313 37.77 -19.45 -6.22
C ASP A 313 38.72 -18.34 -5.76
N LEU A 314 39.39 -17.63 -6.68
CA LEU A 314 40.19 -16.44 -6.38
C LEU A 314 39.30 -15.26 -5.94
N LEU A 315 38.15 -15.06 -6.60
CA LEU A 315 37.13 -14.04 -6.27
C LEU A 315 36.26 -14.42 -5.06
N ALA A 316 36.01 -15.71 -4.84
CA ALA A 316 35.25 -16.27 -3.73
C ALA A 316 36.11 -16.54 -2.49
N SER A 317 37.45 -16.53 -2.65
CA SER A 317 38.36 -16.54 -1.51
C SER A 317 38.04 -15.34 -0.63
N LYS A 318 37.68 -15.62 0.62
CA LYS A 318 37.29 -14.62 1.61
C LYS A 318 38.33 -13.50 1.59
N PRO A 319 37.94 -12.21 1.47
CA PRO A 319 38.92 -11.15 1.66
C PRO A 319 39.49 -11.32 3.06
N ARG A 320 40.82 -11.36 3.16
CA ARG A 320 41.55 -11.08 4.41
C ARG A 320 40.87 -9.87 5.03
N ARG A 321 40.55 -9.94 6.33
CA ARG A 321 39.99 -8.84 7.13
C ARG A 321 40.92 -7.61 7.07
N THR A 322 40.90 -6.86 5.99
CA THR A 322 41.25 -5.45 6.02
C THR A 322 40.00 -4.77 6.53
N ARG A 323 40.13 -4.12 7.69
CA ARG A 323 39.09 -3.27 8.28
C ARG A 323 38.81 -2.11 7.32
N ALA A 324 38.05 -2.35 6.26
CA ALA A 324 37.26 -1.30 5.67
C ALA A 324 36.24 -0.92 6.74
N LYS A 325 36.39 0.27 7.33
CA LYS A 325 35.34 0.92 8.09
C LYS A 325 34.18 1.16 7.12
N VAL A 326 33.36 0.15 6.90
CA VAL A 326 31.96 0.37 6.58
C VAL A 326 31.46 1.09 7.82
N VAL A 327 31.19 2.39 7.68
CA VAL A 327 30.50 3.15 8.72
C VAL A 327 29.16 2.45 8.86
N ALA A 328 29.09 1.57 9.87
CA ALA A 328 27.84 0.95 10.25
C ALA A 328 26.95 2.10 10.67
N GLU A 329 25.85 2.28 9.92
CA GLU A 329 24.66 2.93 10.44
C GLU A 329 24.49 2.47 11.90
N GLU A 330 24.43 3.41 12.84
CA GLU A 330 23.98 3.14 14.21
C GLU A 330 22.48 2.77 14.16
N THR A 331 22.12 1.70 13.44
CA THR A 331 20.85 1.03 13.63
C THR A 331 20.91 0.39 15.00
N ALA A 332 20.19 0.98 15.95
CA ALA A 332 20.02 0.43 17.27
C ALA A 332 19.47 -1.00 17.13
N LEU A 333 20.19 -1.95 17.73
CA LEU A 333 19.63 -3.27 17.97
C LEU A 333 18.47 -3.05 18.93
N ILE A 334 17.27 -3.52 18.59
CA ILE A 334 16.19 -3.49 19.57
C ILE A 334 16.62 -4.44 20.68
N ASP A 335 16.81 -3.91 21.88
CA ASP A 335 17.17 -4.70 23.06
C ASP A 335 15.95 -5.54 23.46
N LEU A 336 15.80 -6.67 22.78
CA LEU A 336 14.75 -7.64 23.01
C LEU A 336 15.34 -8.77 23.87
N PRO A 337 14.62 -9.21 24.92
CA PRO A 337 15.03 -10.38 25.69
C PRO A 337 15.11 -11.61 24.77
N GLU A 338 16.03 -12.53 25.07
CA GLU A 338 16.21 -13.76 24.27
C GLU A 338 14.95 -14.63 24.25
N LEU A 339 14.11 -14.53 25.28
CA LEU A 339 12.77 -15.08 25.33
C LEU A 339 11.82 -14.01 25.89
N TYR A 340 10.82 -13.61 25.10
CA TYR A 340 9.77 -12.70 25.56
C TYR A 340 8.53 -13.50 25.95
N VAL A 341 8.20 -13.47 27.23
CA VAL A 341 6.93 -13.96 27.76
C VAL A 341 6.02 -12.76 27.97
N SER A 342 4.77 -12.86 27.55
CA SER A 342 3.81 -11.77 27.73
C SER A 342 3.64 -11.46 29.23
N PRO A 343 3.59 -10.19 29.65
CA PRO A 343 3.30 -9.82 31.03
C PRO A 343 1.97 -10.38 31.55
N LEU A 344 1.02 -10.67 30.65
CA LEU A 344 -0.24 -11.33 31.00
C LEU A 344 -0.02 -12.69 31.66
N ALA A 345 1.07 -13.40 31.32
CA ALA A 345 1.40 -14.68 31.94
C ALA A 345 1.71 -14.59 33.44
N LEU A 346 1.91 -13.38 33.98
CA LEU A 346 2.11 -13.16 35.42
C LEU A 346 0.79 -12.99 36.18
N GLU A 347 -0.34 -12.88 35.48
CA GLU A 347 -1.65 -12.75 36.10
C GLU A 347 -2.20 -14.11 36.50
N ASP A 348 -2.28 -14.39 37.80
CA ASP A 348 -2.89 -15.61 38.33
C ASP A 348 -4.42 -15.52 38.27
N ARG A 349 -4.98 -15.86 37.11
CA ARG A 349 -6.42 -15.94 36.88
C ARG A 349 -6.75 -16.92 35.76
N THR A 350 -8.02 -17.26 35.63
CA THR A 350 -8.55 -18.00 34.48
C THR A 350 -9.23 -17.07 33.48
N VAL A 351 -9.28 -17.50 32.22
CA VAL A 351 -10.01 -16.83 31.15
C VAL A 351 -10.85 -17.85 30.37
N THR A 352 -12.09 -17.49 30.12
CA THR A 352 -12.99 -18.27 29.27
C THR A 352 -12.72 -17.97 27.80
N CYS A 353 -12.63 -19.01 26.98
CA CYS A 353 -12.46 -18.85 25.54
C CYS A 353 -13.71 -18.22 24.90
N PRO A 354 -13.57 -17.26 23.96
CA PRO A 354 -14.71 -16.73 23.22
C PRO A 354 -15.53 -17.80 22.46
N ASN A 355 -14.87 -18.93 22.17
CA ASN A 355 -15.46 -20.08 21.49
C ASN A 355 -15.95 -21.17 22.47
N ALA A 356 -16.03 -20.88 23.77
CA ALA A 356 -16.41 -21.87 24.79
C ALA A 356 -17.81 -22.43 24.57
N GLU A 357 -18.79 -21.58 24.23
CA GLU A 357 -20.18 -22.00 23.98
C GLU A 357 -20.28 -22.96 22.79
N THR A 358 -19.50 -22.73 21.74
CA THR A 358 -19.57 -23.51 20.49
C THR A 358 -18.73 -24.80 20.56
N HIS A 359 -17.58 -24.76 21.22
CA HIS A 359 -16.59 -25.86 21.23
C HIS A 359 -16.40 -26.53 22.59
N GLY A 360 -17.18 -26.16 23.61
CA GLY A 360 -17.07 -26.72 24.96
C GLY A 360 -15.70 -26.49 25.59
N CYS A 361 -15.09 -25.32 25.36
CA CYS A 361 -13.75 -25.04 25.87
C CYS A 361 -13.77 -24.86 27.38
N PRO A 362 -12.90 -25.55 28.15
CA PRO A 362 -12.73 -25.27 29.57
C PRO A 362 -12.09 -23.89 29.78
N ASP A 363 -12.25 -23.35 30.98
CA ASP A 363 -11.51 -22.17 31.41
C ASP A 363 -10.01 -22.45 31.41
N ILE A 364 -9.24 -21.48 30.90
CA ILE A 364 -7.80 -21.64 30.67
C ILE A 364 -7.06 -20.79 31.70
N TRP A 365 -6.06 -21.36 32.36
CA TRP A 365 -5.19 -20.60 33.25
C TRP A 365 -4.31 -19.65 32.42
N VAL A 366 -4.34 -18.36 32.75
CA VAL A 366 -3.69 -17.29 31.98
C VAL A 366 -2.15 -17.45 31.91
N PRO A 367 -1.45 -17.88 32.98
CA PRO A 367 -0.02 -18.18 32.92
C PRO A 367 0.33 -19.23 31.86
N ASP A 368 -0.41 -20.33 31.78
CA ASP A 368 -0.19 -21.36 30.75
C ASP A 368 -0.54 -20.85 29.35
N LEU A 369 -1.66 -20.12 29.22
CA LEU A 369 -2.13 -19.60 27.94
C LEU A 369 -1.06 -18.75 27.26
N TYR A 370 -0.48 -17.78 27.99
CA TYR A 370 0.47 -16.82 27.43
C TYR A 370 1.94 -17.23 27.60
N GLY A 371 2.24 -18.11 28.56
CA GLY A 371 3.58 -18.65 28.81
C GLY A 371 3.92 -19.82 27.91
N GLU A 372 3.05 -20.83 27.84
CA GLU A 372 3.34 -22.09 27.13
C GLU A 372 2.61 -22.19 25.80
N PHE A 373 1.33 -21.81 25.76
CA PHE A 373 0.49 -22.00 24.58
C PHE A 373 0.53 -20.86 23.57
N CYS A 374 1.42 -19.87 23.74
CA CYS A 374 1.59 -18.74 22.81
C CYS A 374 0.29 -17.95 22.58
N GLY A 375 -0.57 -17.85 23.59
CA GLY A 375 -1.89 -17.22 23.49
C GLY A 375 -2.87 -18.00 22.61
N VAL A 376 -2.70 -19.32 22.46
CA VAL A 376 -3.58 -20.16 21.65
C VAL A 376 -4.39 -21.10 22.56
N CYS A 377 -5.71 -21.12 22.41
CA CYS A 377 -6.55 -22.06 23.13
C CYS A 377 -6.16 -23.50 22.77
N PRO A 378 -5.82 -24.37 23.74
CA PRO A 378 -5.41 -25.74 23.46
C PRO A 378 -6.56 -26.61 22.93
N ASN A 379 -7.82 -26.24 23.23
CA ASN A 379 -9.00 -26.99 22.80
C ASN A 379 -9.45 -26.63 21.37
N CYS A 380 -9.87 -25.39 21.12
CA CYS A 380 -10.41 -24.99 19.81
C CYS A 380 -9.38 -24.33 18.87
N GLY A 381 -8.19 -23.99 19.37
CA GLY A 381 -7.17 -23.29 18.59
C GLY A 381 -7.48 -21.80 18.34
N TYR A 382 -8.35 -21.18 19.13
CA TYR A 382 -8.57 -19.72 19.09
C TYR A 382 -7.31 -18.96 19.55
N HIS A 383 -6.87 -17.99 18.75
CA HIS A 383 -5.73 -17.12 19.04
C HIS A 383 -6.21 -15.89 19.79
N PHE A 384 -5.84 -15.79 21.07
CA PHE A 384 -6.02 -14.58 21.87
C PHE A 384 -5.04 -13.49 21.41
N PRO A 385 -5.41 -12.21 21.49
CA PRO A 385 -4.50 -11.12 21.17
C PRO A 385 -3.21 -11.20 22.00
N LEU A 386 -2.09 -10.94 21.35
CA LEU A 386 -0.76 -10.86 21.97
C LEU A 386 -0.11 -9.53 21.64
N GLU A 387 0.86 -9.09 22.41
CA GLU A 387 1.59 -7.86 22.14
C GLU A 387 2.56 -8.03 20.97
N TYR A 388 2.82 -6.95 20.22
CA TYR A 388 3.70 -7.01 19.05
C TYR A 388 5.14 -7.41 19.41
N GLN A 389 5.59 -7.13 20.64
CA GLN A 389 6.89 -7.48 21.19
C GLN A 389 7.10 -9.00 21.26
N TRP A 390 6.02 -9.75 21.51
CA TRP A 390 6.06 -11.21 21.49
C TRP A 390 6.48 -11.71 20.11
N TYR A 391 5.92 -11.14 19.04
CA TYR A 391 6.29 -11.50 17.67
C TYR A 391 7.72 -11.13 17.32
N LEU A 392 8.16 -9.93 17.72
CA LEU A 392 9.53 -9.47 17.47
C LEU A 392 10.58 -10.41 18.07
N SER A 393 10.29 -10.98 19.25
CA SER A 393 11.25 -11.80 19.99
C SER A 393 11.15 -13.29 19.63
N ASN A 394 9.95 -13.82 19.40
CA ASN A 394 9.73 -15.26 19.23
C ASN A 394 9.72 -15.73 17.76
N ILE A 395 9.41 -14.85 16.80
CA ILE A 395 9.33 -15.24 15.37
C ILE A 395 10.67 -15.11 14.66
N PHE A 396 11.47 -14.11 15.01
CA PHE A 396 12.75 -13.82 14.37
C PHE A 396 13.93 -14.47 15.11
N ASP A 397 15.06 -14.63 14.44
CA ASP A 397 16.27 -15.17 15.06
C ASP A 397 16.79 -14.21 16.14
N ALA A 398 17.31 -14.76 17.24
CA ALA A 398 17.85 -13.97 18.34
C ALA A 398 18.91 -12.96 17.86
N LYS A 399 18.86 -11.74 18.40
CA LYS A 399 19.77 -10.62 18.10
C LYS A 399 19.84 -10.27 16.60
N SER A 400 18.79 -10.57 15.83
CA SER A 400 18.73 -10.28 14.39
C SER A 400 17.94 -9.02 14.03
N VAL A 401 17.03 -8.58 14.91
CA VAL A 401 16.12 -7.45 14.68
C VAL A 401 16.87 -6.13 14.80
N LYS A 402 16.94 -5.39 13.70
CA LYS A 402 17.56 -4.06 13.63
C LYS A 402 16.58 -3.07 13.02
N GLU A 403 16.08 -2.16 13.85
CA GLU A 403 15.13 -1.13 13.42
C GLU A 403 15.80 -0.07 12.56
N PHE A 404 15.06 0.48 11.61
CA PHE A 404 15.46 1.64 10.81
C PHE A 404 14.24 2.55 10.59
N ASN A 405 14.47 3.81 10.22
CA ASN A 405 13.46 4.87 10.06
C ASN A 405 12.74 5.27 11.36
N GLU A 406 13.36 5.11 12.53
CA GLU A 406 12.75 5.54 13.80
C GLU A 406 12.44 7.05 13.86
N ASP A 407 13.21 7.83 13.10
CA ASP A 407 13.16 9.29 12.99
C ASP A 407 12.00 9.83 12.14
N ILE A 408 11.24 8.96 11.48
CA ILE A 408 9.98 9.34 10.82
C ILE A 408 8.86 9.13 11.83
N GLU A 409 8.09 10.18 12.09
CA GLU A 409 7.07 10.18 13.14
C GLU A 409 5.68 10.57 12.62
N ALA A 410 4.65 10.03 13.26
CA ALA A 410 3.28 10.45 13.02
C ALA A 410 3.08 11.91 13.47
N GLY A 411 2.42 12.70 12.62
CA GLY A 411 2.19 14.13 12.82
C GLY A 411 0.76 14.56 12.50
N ASN A 412 0.51 15.88 12.54
CA ASN A 412 -0.79 16.50 12.32
C ASN A 412 -0.79 17.45 11.10
N PRO A 413 -0.67 16.94 9.86
CA PRO A 413 -0.53 17.79 8.67
C PRO A 413 -1.69 18.75 8.41
N LEU A 414 -2.91 18.38 8.82
CA LEU A 414 -4.09 19.19 8.58
C LEU A 414 -4.32 20.24 9.68
N GLY A 415 -3.54 20.19 10.76
CA GLY A 415 -3.82 20.95 11.97
C GLY A 415 -5.16 20.55 12.60
N PHE A 416 -5.51 19.25 12.54
CA PHE A 416 -6.74 18.72 13.10
C PHE A 416 -6.79 19.02 14.60
N GLU A 417 -7.80 19.78 15.02
CA GLU A 417 -7.86 20.30 16.38
C GLU A 417 -7.91 19.18 17.44
N GLY A 418 -7.08 19.30 18.47
CA GLY A 418 -6.96 18.30 19.55
C GLY A 418 -6.19 17.03 19.17
N TYR A 419 -5.78 16.86 17.91
CA TYR A 419 -5.09 15.65 17.47
C TYR A 419 -3.66 15.54 17.99
N ASP A 420 -2.94 16.65 18.17
CA ASP A 420 -1.57 16.63 18.70
C ASP A 420 -1.52 16.03 20.11
N LYS A 421 -2.50 16.33 20.96
CA LYS A 421 -2.63 15.72 22.29
C LYS A 421 -2.85 14.21 22.19
N LYS A 422 -3.69 13.78 21.26
CA LYS A 422 -3.98 12.35 20.99
C LYS A 422 -2.73 11.62 20.48
N LEU A 423 -1.90 12.26 19.67
CA LEU A 423 -0.62 11.72 19.19
C LEU A 423 0.41 11.65 20.31
N ALA A 424 0.59 12.72 21.09
CA ALA A 424 1.52 12.75 22.21
C ALA A 424 1.19 11.68 23.26
N LEU A 425 -0.10 11.47 23.57
CA LEU A 425 -0.54 10.39 24.44
C LEU A 425 -0.21 9.01 23.86
N ALA A 426 -0.44 8.79 22.57
CA ALA A 426 -0.10 7.54 21.91
C ALA A 426 1.41 7.26 21.94
N LYS A 427 2.24 8.27 21.63
CA LYS A 427 3.71 8.19 21.70
C LYS A 427 4.17 7.87 23.12
N LYS A 428 3.67 8.59 24.12
CA LYS A 428 4.01 8.36 25.54
C LYS A 428 3.61 6.96 26.02
N ARG A 429 2.41 6.48 25.65
CA ARG A 429 1.91 5.16 26.06
C ARG A 429 2.69 4.02 25.43
N THR A 430 3.04 4.13 24.16
CA THR A 430 3.65 3.04 23.39
C THR A 430 5.18 3.08 23.38
N GLY A 431 5.77 4.23 23.70
CA GLY A 431 7.19 4.48 23.46
C GLY A 431 7.57 4.52 21.98
N ARG A 432 6.59 4.62 21.06
CA ARG A 432 6.81 4.57 19.61
C ARG A 432 6.36 5.85 18.92
N ASN A 433 7.07 6.24 17.87
CA ASN A 433 6.81 7.47 17.11
C ASN A 433 5.69 7.32 16.05
N SER A 434 5.35 6.10 15.64
CA SER A 434 4.39 5.79 14.58
C SER A 434 3.74 4.43 14.77
N GLY A 435 2.67 4.15 14.03
CA GLY A 435 1.96 2.85 14.04
C GLY A 435 2.55 1.76 13.16
N ILE A 436 3.75 1.96 12.64
CA ILE A 436 4.53 0.95 11.93
C ILE A 436 5.97 0.91 12.44
N ILE A 437 6.53 -0.29 12.53
CA ILE A 437 7.92 -0.57 12.85
C ILE A 437 8.56 -1.20 11.61
N THR A 438 9.68 -0.66 11.15
CA THR A 438 10.41 -1.18 10.00
C THR A 438 11.78 -1.65 10.43
N PHE A 439 12.10 -2.91 10.15
CA PHE A 439 13.33 -3.53 10.64
C PHE A 439 13.87 -4.59 9.70
N GLN A 440 15.18 -4.81 9.77
CA GLN A 440 15.81 -5.99 9.20
C GLN A 440 15.79 -7.11 10.23
N ALA A 441 15.53 -8.33 9.82
CA ALA A 441 15.60 -9.51 10.69
C ALA A 441 16.09 -10.75 9.93
N ARG A 442 16.25 -11.86 10.65
CA ARG A 442 16.47 -13.18 10.08
C ARG A 442 15.41 -14.16 10.57
N ILE A 443 15.01 -15.10 9.72
CA ILE A 443 14.20 -16.27 10.10
C ILE A 443 14.88 -17.50 9.53
N GLY A 444 15.35 -18.39 10.41
CA GLY A 444 16.06 -19.60 9.99
C GLY A 444 17.30 -19.27 9.15
N GLY A 445 18.01 -18.18 9.47
CA GLY A 445 19.15 -17.69 8.71
C GLY A 445 18.83 -16.85 7.46
N ILE A 446 17.58 -16.87 6.96
CA ILE A 446 17.16 -16.08 5.80
C ILE A 446 17.03 -14.61 6.23
N SER A 447 17.83 -13.72 5.64
CA SER A 447 17.77 -12.28 5.91
C SER A 447 16.62 -11.64 5.15
N LEU A 448 15.74 -10.93 5.86
CA LEU A 448 14.55 -10.30 5.30
C LEU A 448 14.39 -8.87 5.81
N ILE A 449 13.57 -8.09 5.11
CA ILE A 449 13.08 -6.78 5.58
C ILE A 449 11.64 -6.96 6.00
N CYS A 450 11.27 -6.41 7.17
CA CYS A 450 9.94 -6.49 7.71
C CYS A 450 9.37 -5.09 7.95
N ALA A 451 8.08 -4.93 7.64
CA ALA A 451 7.27 -3.79 8.06
C ALA A 451 6.11 -4.32 8.90
N MET A 452 6.08 -3.96 10.18
CA MET A 452 5.08 -4.44 11.13
C MET A 452 4.14 -3.30 11.54
N LEU A 453 2.84 -3.43 11.22
CA LEU A 453 1.81 -2.49 11.71
C LEU A 453 1.39 -2.91 13.11
N ILE A 454 1.40 -1.99 14.08
CA ILE A 454 1.19 -2.28 15.51
C ILE A 454 -0.15 -1.75 16.03
N ALA A 455 -0.89 -2.58 16.77
CA ALA A 455 -2.20 -2.19 17.32
C ALA A 455 -2.11 -1.05 18.34
N ASP A 456 -1.07 -1.06 19.17
CA ASP A 456 -0.98 -0.19 20.35
C ASP A 456 -0.90 1.29 19.98
N PHE A 457 -0.39 1.61 18.79
CA PHE A 457 -0.37 2.97 18.27
C PHE A 457 -1.61 3.22 17.41
N ARG A 458 -2.67 3.72 18.06
CA ARG A 458 -3.92 4.11 17.39
C ARG A 458 -4.50 3.01 16.47
N GLN A 459 -4.55 1.78 16.95
CA GLN A 459 -5.07 0.60 16.23
C GLN A 459 -4.37 0.34 14.88
N GLY A 460 -3.09 0.70 14.76
CA GLY A 460 -2.33 0.50 13.52
C GLY A 460 -2.90 1.28 12.32
N THR A 461 -3.51 2.44 12.57
CA THR A 461 -4.00 3.31 11.50
C THR A 461 -2.84 3.90 10.70
N VAL A 462 -2.96 3.87 9.37
CA VAL A 462 -1.91 4.27 8.43
C VAL A 462 -2.11 5.72 8.01
N GLY A 463 -1.12 6.56 8.30
CA GLY A 463 -0.99 7.93 7.78
C GLY A 463 0.26 8.09 6.91
N VAL A 464 0.66 9.34 6.66
CA VAL A 464 1.82 9.72 5.84
C VAL A 464 3.12 9.13 6.38
N ALA A 465 3.30 9.13 7.71
CA ALA A 465 4.50 8.57 8.34
C ALA A 465 4.59 7.05 8.14
N GLU A 466 3.49 6.33 8.37
CA GLU A 466 3.44 4.89 8.19
C GLU A 466 3.62 4.49 6.71
N GLY A 467 3.00 5.24 5.80
CA GLY A 467 3.17 5.04 4.37
C GLY A 467 4.61 5.27 3.90
N GLU A 468 5.26 6.35 4.37
CA GLU A 468 6.66 6.63 4.02
C GLU A 468 7.62 5.57 4.58
N LYS A 469 7.44 5.13 5.83
CA LYS A 469 8.25 4.04 6.40
C LYS A 469 8.10 2.75 5.58
N PHE A 470 6.86 2.40 5.21
CA PHE A 470 6.58 1.22 4.40
C PHE A 470 7.24 1.31 3.01
N ILE A 471 7.16 2.48 2.36
CA ILE A 471 7.81 2.78 1.08
C ILE A 471 9.33 2.59 1.19
N GLN A 472 9.97 3.16 2.20
CA GLN A 472 11.41 3.05 2.40
C GLN A 472 11.83 1.61 2.76
N ALA A 473 10.99 0.85 3.45
CA ALA A 473 11.21 -0.58 3.68
C ALA A 473 11.17 -1.39 2.37
N CYS A 474 10.23 -1.10 1.47
CA CYS A 474 10.19 -1.71 0.13
C CYS A 474 11.47 -1.39 -0.65
N ASP A 475 11.93 -0.14 -0.62
CA ASP A 475 13.16 0.28 -1.30
C ASP A 475 14.39 -0.42 -0.73
N ARG A 476 14.51 -0.49 0.60
CA ARG A 476 15.61 -1.19 1.26
C ARG A 476 15.59 -2.67 0.93
N ALA A 477 14.42 -3.30 0.89
CA ALA A 477 14.28 -4.69 0.47
C ALA A 477 14.71 -4.91 -0.99
N ARG A 478 14.38 -3.97 -1.88
CA ARG A 478 14.78 -3.97 -3.30
C ARG A 478 16.30 -3.82 -3.45
N ILE A 479 16.89 -2.84 -2.77
CA ILE A 479 18.33 -2.53 -2.82
C ILE A 479 19.15 -3.68 -2.24
N THR A 480 18.74 -4.20 -1.09
CA THR A 480 19.44 -5.29 -0.41
C THR A 480 19.17 -6.66 -1.01
N LYS A 481 18.29 -6.73 -2.02
CA LYS A 481 17.85 -7.96 -2.68
C LYS A 481 17.36 -9.00 -1.67
N ARG A 482 16.47 -8.58 -0.76
CA ARG A 482 15.87 -9.43 0.29
C ARG A 482 14.37 -9.65 0.10
N PRO A 483 13.81 -10.76 0.60
CA PRO A 483 12.36 -10.91 0.73
C PRO A 483 11.79 -9.85 1.69
N PHE A 484 10.56 -9.44 1.42
CA PHE A 484 9.85 -8.41 2.17
C PHE A 484 8.60 -9.00 2.82
N LEU A 485 8.51 -8.85 4.14
CA LEU A 485 7.40 -9.30 4.96
C LEU A 485 6.62 -8.08 5.48
N ALA A 486 5.34 -7.98 5.15
CA ALA A 486 4.43 -7.10 5.88
C ALA A 486 3.70 -7.93 6.95
N PHE A 487 4.02 -7.70 8.21
CA PHE A 487 3.37 -8.36 9.34
C PHE A 487 2.31 -7.42 9.92
N VAL A 488 1.04 -7.77 9.78
CA VAL A 488 -0.08 -6.92 10.16
C VAL A 488 -0.62 -7.42 11.49
N HIS A 489 -0.07 -6.90 12.58
CA HIS A 489 -0.58 -7.19 13.91
C HIS A 489 -2.02 -6.68 14.05
N THR A 490 -2.27 -5.44 13.63
CA THR A 490 -3.61 -4.85 13.46
C THR A 490 -3.52 -3.68 12.50
N THR A 491 -4.58 -3.45 11.72
CA THR A 491 -4.79 -2.15 11.08
C THR A 491 -6.26 -1.77 11.07
N GLY A 492 -6.56 -0.62 11.66
CA GLY A 492 -7.89 0.00 11.64
C GLY A 492 -8.19 0.80 10.37
N GLY A 493 -7.28 0.82 9.39
CA GLY A 493 -7.47 1.54 8.13
C GLY A 493 -6.64 2.82 8.00
N ILE A 494 -7.09 3.70 7.12
CA ILE A 494 -6.43 4.99 6.88
C ILE A 494 -6.75 5.96 8.01
N ARG A 495 -5.75 6.71 8.47
CA ARG A 495 -5.88 7.71 9.53
C ARG A 495 -6.68 8.91 9.05
N ILE A 496 -7.93 9.00 9.50
CA ILE A 496 -8.87 10.05 9.08
C ILE A 496 -8.41 11.48 9.40
N HIS A 497 -7.60 11.65 10.44
CA HIS A 497 -7.12 12.96 10.91
C HIS A 497 -6.11 13.60 9.93
N GLU A 498 -5.58 12.82 8.98
CA GLU A 498 -4.71 13.31 7.92
C GLU A 498 -5.46 13.54 6.60
N GLY A 499 -6.78 13.32 6.57
CA GLY A 499 -7.63 13.54 5.40
C GLY A 499 -7.12 12.81 4.16
N THR A 500 -7.15 13.50 3.01
CA THR A 500 -6.73 12.93 1.73
C THR A 500 -5.24 12.60 1.67
N LEU A 501 -4.39 13.22 2.49
CA LEU A 501 -2.98 12.81 2.62
C LEU A 501 -2.83 11.37 3.13
N GLY A 502 -3.77 10.91 3.95
CA GLY A 502 -3.87 9.51 4.36
C GLY A 502 -4.32 8.61 3.21
N VAL A 503 -5.36 9.01 2.46
CA VAL A 503 -5.92 8.20 1.37
C VAL A 503 -4.88 7.92 0.29
N VAL A 504 -4.12 8.94 -0.09
CA VAL A 504 -3.10 8.80 -1.14
C VAL A 504 -1.97 7.86 -0.73
N GLN A 505 -1.83 7.48 0.54
CA GLN A 505 -0.89 6.41 0.91
C GLN A 505 -1.23 5.07 0.24
N MET A 506 -2.50 4.83 -0.10
CA MET A 506 -2.93 3.63 -0.83
C MET A 506 -2.19 3.48 -2.17
N PRO A 507 -2.30 4.41 -3.15
CA PRO A 507 -1.54 4.32 -4.39
C PRO A 507 -0.02 4.49 -4.18
N ARG A 508 0.43 5.30 -3.20
CA ARG A 508 1.87 5.50 -2.93
C ARG A 508 2.57 4.20 -2.53
N CYS A 509 2.03 3.49 -1.54
CA CYS A 509 2.58 2.23 -1.07
C CYS A 509 2.41 1.14 -2.14
N THR A 510 1.29 1.12 -2.86
CA THR A 510 1.06 0.13 -3.93
C THR A 510 2.08 0.28 -5.06
N MET A 511 2.44 1.52 -5.44
CA MET A 511 3.52 1.79 -6.39
C MET A 511 4.86 1.21 -5.91
N ALA A 512 5.19 1.38 -4.62
CA ALA A 512 6.41 0.82 -4.02
C ALA A 512 6.44 -0.71 -4.06
N VAL A 513 5.32 -1.35 -3.70
CA VAL A 513 5.17 -2.81 -3.78
C VAL A 513 5.33 -3.29 -5.21
N ARG A 514 4.70 -2.58 -6.17
CA ARG A 514 4.79 -2.96 -7.58
C ARG A 514 6.23 -2.91 -8.08
N GLU A 515 6.96 -1.83 -7.81
CA GLU A 515 8.37 -1.69 -8.19
C GLU A 515 9.28 -2.73 -7.52
N TYR A 516 8.99 -3.08 -6.26
CA TYR A 516 9.70 -4.13 -5.54
C TYR A 516 9.47 -5.52 -6.16
N ILE A 517 8.23 -5.86 -6.49
CA ILE A 517 7.88 -7.14 -7.12
C ILE A 517 8.45 -7.22 -8.55
N ASP A 518 8.30 -6.17 -9.35
CA ASP A 518 8.83 -6.11 -10.73
C ASP A 518 10.37 -6.25 -10.74
N ALA A 519 11.06 -5.80 -9.69
CA ALA A 519 12.50 -5.99 -9.53
C ALA A 519 12.91 -7.45 -9.19
N GLY A 520 11.95 -8.36 -8.98
CA GLY A 520 12.19 -9.76 -8.61
C GLY A 520 12.17 -10.04 -7.10
N GLY A 521 11.52 -9.17 -6.32
CA GLY A 521 11.33 -9.36 -4.88
C GLY A 521 10.20 -10.33 -4.54
N LEU A 522 10.31 -11.02 -3.40
CA LEU A 522 9.21 -11.81 -2.83
C LEU A 522 8.53 -10.98 -1.76
N TYR A 523 7.27 -10.64 -1.99
CA TYR A 523 6.43 -9.93 -1.05
C TYR A 523 5.42 -10.88 -0.42
N LEU A 524 5.37 -10.92 0.92
CA LEU A 524 4.47 -11.76 1.69
C LEU A 524 3.79 -10.93 2.79
N VAL A 525 2.50 -11.18 2.99
CA VAL A 525 1.69 -10.49 4.01
C VAL A 525 1.12 -11.53 4.97
N VAL A 526 1.23 -11.27 6.26
CA VAL A 526 0.57 -12.08 7.30
C VAL A 526 -0.30 -11.18 8.16
N TYR A 527 -1.57 -11.54 8.30
CA TYR A 527 -2.54 -10.86 9.15
C TYR A 527 -2.73 -11.62 10.47
N ASP A 528 -2.80 -10.93 11.62
CA ASP A 528 -3.00 -11.54 12.95
C ASP A 528 -4.36 -11.22 13.58
N ASN A 529 -4.61 -9.96 13.98
CA ASN A 529 -5.87 -9.61 14.66
C ASN A 529 -6.88 -9.02 13.67
N ASN A 530 -7.28 -7.77 13.88
CA ASN A 530 -8.23 -7.05 13.03
C ASN A 530 -7.48 -6.30 11.92
N SER A 531 -7.80 -6.59 10.66
CA SER A 531 -7.19 -5.93 9.49
C SER A 531 -8.26 -5.43 8.54
N TYR A 532 -8.44 -4.11 8.48
CA TYR A 532 -9.54 -3.49 7.73
C TYR A 532 -9.10 -2.39 6.75
N ALA A 533 -10.01 -2.07 5.82
CA ALA A 533 -10.05 -0.84 5.02
C ALA A 533 -8.86 -0.60 4.09
N GLY A 534 -8.44 0.67 3.94
CA GLY A 534 -7.54 1.13 2.88
C GLY A 534 -6.24 0.33 2.72
N PRO A 535 -5.51 -0.04 3.80
CA PRO A 535 -4.30 -0.86 3.69
C PRO A 535 -4.57 -2.24 3.05
N VAL A 536 -5.62 -2.93 3.49
CA VAL A 536 -6.08 -4.20 2.88
C VAL A 536 -6.56 -3.97 1.45
N ALA A 537 -7.20 -2.82 1.18
CA ALA A 537 -7.66 -2.43 -0.15
C ALA A 537 -6.55 -1.89 -1.08
N SER A 538 -5.28 -2.00 -0.70
CA SER A 538 -4.17 -1.46 -1.50
C SER A 538 -2.90 -2.30 -1.35
N PHE A 539 -1.88 -1.77 -0.67
CA PHE A 539 -0.54 -2.35 -0.64
C PHE A 539 -0.45 -3.67 0.12
N LEU A 540 -1.35 -3.96 1.08
CA LEU A 540 -1.41 -5.27 1.73
C LEU A 540 -2.16 -6.28 0.84
N GLY A 541 -3.32 -5.88 0.31
CA GLY A 541 -4.17 -6.75 -0.52
C GLY A 541 -3.63 -7.03 -1.92
N CYS A 542 -2.66 -6.27 -2.40
CA CYS A 542 -2.02 -6.52 -3.69
C CYS A 542 -0.89 -7.56 -3.62
N SER A 543 -0.59 -8.10 -2.44
CA SER A 543 0.40 -9.16 -2.30
C SER A 543 -0.06 -10.43 -3.02
N PRO A 544 0.81 -11.08 -3.82
CA PRO A 544 0.53 -12.40 -4.38
C PRO A 544 0.39 -13.49 -3.31
N TYR A 545 1.01 -13.29 -2.15
CA TYR A 545 1.06 -14.25 -1.04
C TYR A 545 0.58 -13.58 0.26
N GLN A 546 -0.63 -13.95 0.68
CA GLN A 546 -1.36 -13.42 1.83
C GLN A 546 -1.82 -14.57 2.71
N PHE A 547 -1.47 -14.50 3.98
CA PHE A 547 -1.83 -15.50 4.99
C PHE A 547 -2.47 -14.83 6.18
N ALA A 548 -3.30 -15.57 6.91
CA ALA A 548 -3.93 -15.09 8.13
C ALA A 548 -3.65 -16.06 9.28
N ILE A 549 -3.61 -15.56 10.50
CA ILE A 549 -3.70 -16.40 11.69
C ILE A 549 -5.17 -16.81 11.89
N ARG A 550 -5.44 -17.96 12.51
CA ARG A 550 -6.79 -18.55 12.54
C ARG A 550 -7.89 -17.62 13.06
N SER A 551 -7.61 -16.83 14.10
CA SER A 551 -8.58 -15.90 14.69
C SER A 551 -8.54 -14.48 14.12
N THR A 552 -7.84 -14.27 12.99
CA THR A 552 -7.82 -12.99 12.29
C THR A 552 -9.18 -12.63 11.74
N ARG A 553 -9.50 -11.33 11.77
CA ARG A 553 -10.62 -10.75 11.01
C ARG A 553 -10.10 -9.85 9.89
N ILE A 554 -10.53 -10.11 8.66
CA ILE A 554 -10.08 -9.40 7.45
C ILE A 554 -11.31 -8.90 6.67
N GLY A 555 -11.27 -7.64 6.25
CA GLY A 555 -12.28 -7.09 5.34
C GLY A 555 -12.01 -5.65 4.93
N PHE A 556 -12.89 -5.10 4.10
CA PHE A 556 -12.87 -3.72 3.69
C PHE A 556 -13.50 -2.81 4.74
N ALA A 557 -14.72 -3.10 5.16
CA ALA A 557 -15.46 -2.32 6.14
C ALA A 557 -15.81 -3.19 7.34
N GLY A 558 -15.91 -2.59 8.53
CA GLY A 558 -16.40 -3.32 9.70
C GLY A 558 -17.92 -3.52 9.64
N PRO A 559 -18.49 -4.48 10.41
CA PRO A 559 -19.92 -4.81 10.37
C PRO A 559 -20.86 -3.61 10.53
N ARG A 560 -20.51 -2.68 11.42
CA ARG A 560 -21.26 -1.43 11.61
C ARG A 560 -21.35 -0.59 10.34
N VAL A 561 -20.23 -0.41 9.65
CA VAL A 561 -20.16 0.40 8.42
C VAL A 561 -20.93 -0.29 7.30
N ILE A 562 -20.90 -1.62 7.24
CA ILE A 562 -21.69 -2.40 6.28
C ILE A 562 -23.19 -2.14 6.52
N ARG A 563 -23.67 -2.30 7.75
CA ARG A 563 -25.06 -2.04 8.12
C ARG A 563 -25.49 -0.61 7.80
N GLU A 564 -24.70 0.39 8.18
CA GLU A 564 -24.99 1.80 7.91
C GLU A 564 -25.05 2.12 6.40
N THR A 565 -24.29 1.39 5.57
CA THR A 565 -24.24 1.64 4.11
C THR A 565 -25.26 0.82 3.32
N THR A 566 -25.51 -0.42 3.73
CA THR A 566 -26.31 -1.41 2.97
C THR A 566 -27.72 -1.56 3.53
N GLY A 567 -27.93 -1.23 4.80
CA GLY A 567 -29.16 -1.56 5.54
C GLY A 567 -29.24 -3.02 5.97
N GLU A 568 -28.22 -3.84 5.69
CA GLU A 568 -28.22 -5.28 5.94
C GLU A 568 -27.27 -5.67 7.07
N ASP A 569 -27.67 -6.70 7.81
CA ASP A 569 -26.85 -7.32 8.84
C ASP A 569 -25.93 -8.37 8.23
N VAL A 570 -24.67 -8.37 8.66
CA VAL A 570 -23.72 -9.42 8.32
C VAL A 570 -23.57 -10.41 9.49
N PRO A 571 -23.39 -11.72 9.19
CA PRO A 571 -23.09 -12.71 10.21
C PRO A 571 -21.86 -12.35 11.07
N PRO A 572 -21.79 -12.77 12.35
CA PRO A 572 -20.66 -12.46 13.23
C PRO A 572 -19.29 -12.95 12.72
N ASP A 573 -19.29 -14.01 11.91
CA ASP A 573 -18.10 -14.60 11.30
C ASP A 573 -17.81 -14.04 9.90
N TYR A 574 -18.53 -13.03 9.42
CA TYR A 574 -18.41 -12.49 8.06
C TYR A 574 -16.98 -12.11 7.67
N HIS A 575 -16.18 -11.64 8.63
CA HIS A 575 -14.77 -11.27 8.43
C HIS A 575 -13.78 -12.34 8.88
N SER A 576 -14.21 -13.53 9.29
CA SER A 576 -13.31 -14.59 9.76
C SER A 576 -12.26 -14.96 8.70
N ALA A 577 -11.09 -15.39 9.15
CA ALA A 577 -10.04 -15.91 8.27
C ALA A 577 -10.55 -17.05 7.37
N GLU A 578 -11.46 -17.88 7.87
CA GLU A 578 -12.10 -18.95 7.08
C GLU A 578 -12.94 -18.41 5.93
N ASN A 579 -13.79 -17.40 6.18
CA ASN A 579 -14.58 -16.79 5.11
C ASN A 579 -13.70 -16.02 4.12
N ALA A 580 -12.63 -15.37 4.60
CA ALA A 580 -11.63 -14.76 3.73
C ALA A 580 -10.95 -15.83 2.83
N LEU A 581 -10.64 -17.01 3.36
CA LEU A 581 -10.09 -18.12 2.58
C LEU A 581 -11.11 -18.68 1.57
N ARG A 582 -12.36 -18.91 1.99
CA ARG A 582 -13.45 -19.39 1.11
C ARG A 582 -13.70 -18.45 -0.07
N ARG A 583 -13.59 -17.14 0.16
CA ARG A 583 -13.69 -16.10 -0.87
C ARG A 583 -12.42 -15.92 -1.70
N GLY A 584 -11.33 -16.63 -1.40
CA GLY A 584 -10.06 -16.49 -2.11
C GLY A 584 -9.33 -15.17 -1.86
N HIS A 585 -9.58 -14.51 -0.72
CA HIS A 585 -8.92 -13.26 -0.32
C HIS A 585 -7.50 -13.50 0.22
N ILE A 586 -7.28 -14.68 0.78
CA ILE A 586 -5.99 -15.15 1.32
C ILE A 586 -5.69 -16.55 0.78
N GLN A 587 -4.43 -16.97 0.83
CA GLN A 587 -3.96 -18.27 0.33
C GLN A 587 -3.90 -19.35 1.42
N GLY A 588 -3.91 -18.97 2.70
CA GLY A 588 -3.88 -19.95 3.77
C GLY A 588 -4.05 -19.35 5.16
N ILE A 589 -4.41 -20.23 6.09
CA ILE A 589 -4.59 -19.92 7.50
C ILE A 589 -3.53 -20.68 8.29
N TRP A 590 -2.81 -19.98 9.17
CA TRP A 590 -1.73 -20.54 9.97
C TRP A 590 -2.06 -20.49 11.46
N ASP A 591 -1.46 -21.41 12.21
CA ASP A 591 -1.44 -21.36 13.67
C ASP A 591 -0.23 -20.55 14.12
N ARG A 592 -0.41 -19.62 15.07
CA ARG A 592 0.67 -18.82 15.65
C ARG A 592 1.82 -19.67 16.18
N ARG A 593 1.54 -20.86 16.74
CA ARG A 593 2.56 -21.80 17.25
C ARG A 593 3.50 -22.31 16.14
N GLU A 594 3.00 -22.38 14.90
CA GLU A 594 3.75 -22.82 13.74
C GLU A 594 4.26 -21.66 12.87
N LEU A 595 3.93 -20.42 13.22
CA LEU A 595 4.14 -19.24 12.37
C LEU A 595 5.60 -19.11 11.89
N ARG A 596 6.57 -19.28 12.79
CA ARG A 596 8.00 -19.22 12.46
C ARG A 596 8.39 -20.29 11.43
N LYS A 597 7.90 -21.52 11.61
CA LYS A 597 8.14 -22.63 10.68
C LYS A 597 7.48 -22.37 9.32
N LYS A 598 6.22 -21.93 9.31
CA LYS A 598 5.48 -21.60 8.07
C LYS A 598 6.11 -20.45 7.29
N LEU A 599 6.57 -19.41 7.98
CA LEU A 599 7.31 -18.31 7.34
C LEU A 599 8.61 -18.81 6.71
N TYR A 600 9.38 -19.61 7.43
CA TYR A 600 10.60 -20.20 6.91
C TYR A 600 10.34 -21.06 5.66
N GLU A 601 9.36 -21.97 5.73
CA GLU A 601 8.92 -22.79 4.60
C GLU A 601 8.45 -21.93 3.42
N ALA A 602 7.67 -20.87 3.68
CA ALA A 602 7.19 -19.96 2.65
C ALA A 602 8.35 -19.24 1.94
N PHE A 603 9.35 -18.73 2.67
CA PHE A 603 10.51 -18.07 2.05
C PHE A 603 11.39 -19.04 1.24
N LEU A 604 11.39 -20.33 1.58
CA LEU A 604 12.10 -21.35 0.80
C LEU A 604 11.32 -21.80 -0.45
N SER A 605 9.99 -21.92 -0.35
CA SER A 605 9.16 -22.58 -1.37
C SER A 605 8.42 -21.61 -2.30
N MET A 606 8.00 -20.44 -1.82
CA MET A 606 7.15 -19.52 -2.59
C MET A 606 7.94 -18.62 -3.54
N GLY A 607 7.31 -18.35 -4.68
CA GLY A 607 7.87 -17.59 -5.80
C GLY A 607 8.71 -18.40 -6.78
N GLY A 608 8.99 -17.80 -7.93
CA GLY A 608 9.65 -18.47 -9.06
C GLY A 608 11.18 -18.44 -9.00
N LYS A 609 11.82 -19.14 -9.95
CA LYS A 609 13.30 -19.16 -10.14
C LYS A 609 13.93 -17.77 -10.36
N ASN A 610 13.11 -16.77 -10.68
CA ASN A 610 13.54 -15.42 -11.01
C ASN A 610 13.71 -14.50 -9.78
N LEU A 611 13.29 -14.95 -8.59
CA LEU A 611 13.52 -14.20 -7.36
C LEU A 611 15.02 -13.97 -7.13
N TYR A 612 15.41 -12.78 -6.71
CA TYR A 612 16.85 -12.45 -6.57
C TYR A 612 17.51 -12.96 -5.30
N TYR A 613 16.74 -13.32 -4.26
CA TYR A 613 17.28 -13.70 -2.94
C TYR A 613 17.51 -15.22 -2.81
N ARG A 614 16.94 -15.99 -3.74
CA ARG A 614 17.36 -17.36 -4.05
C ARG A 614 18.55 -17.29 -4.99
#